data_AF-A0A645FS42-F1
#
_entry.id   AF-A0A645FS42-F1
#
_cell.length_a   1.000
_cell.length_b   1.000
_cell.length_c   1.000
_cell.angle_alpha   90.00
_cell.angle_beta   90.00
_cell.angle_gamma   90.00
#
_symmetry.space_group_name_H-M   'P 1'
#
loop_
_entity.id
_entity.type
_entity.pdbx_description
1 polymer ?
#
loop_
_entity_poly.entity_id
_entity_poly.type
_entity_poly.pdbx_seq_one_letter_code
_entity_poly.pdbx_strand_id
1 'polypeptide(L)'
;MNMGQYAHGNQPIQHMVYLYNYAGEPWKTQYWAREVMNKLYTPAPDGYCGDEDNGQTSAWYVFSAMGFYPVCPGSDEYILGSPLFEKITVHLENGRKLLINSPGNSKSTRYISDFRLNGKTYTKNYVKHQDLMEGARIDVKMSDKPNRTRGIRKSDFPYSFSNENK
;
A
#
# COMPACT_ATOMS: atom_id res chain seq x y z
N MET A 1 -19.38 -11.38 4.28
CA MET A 1 -18.67 -10.09 4.14
C MET A 1 -19.44 -9.21 3.17
N ASN A 2 -20.07 -8.12 3.62
CA ASN A 2 -20.90 -7.26 2.77
C ASN A 2 -20.02 -6.32 1.90
N MET A 3 -19.26 -6.88 0.96
CA MET A 3 -18.27 -6.18 0.12
C MET A 3 -18.46 -6.43 -1.39
N GLY A 4 -19.70 -6.71 -1.82
CA GLY A 4 -20.00 -7.01 -3.22
C GLY A 4 -19.28 -8.26 -3.72
N GLN A 5 -18.74 -8.21 -4.94
CA GLN A 5 -18.01 -9.32 -5.58
C GLN A 5 -16.50 -9.32 -5.25
N TYR A 6 -16.05 -8.49 -4.29
CA TYR A 6 -14.65 -8.50 -3.87
C TYR A 6 -14.37 -9.67 -2.91
N ALA A 7 -14.01 -10.83 -3.48
CA ALA A 7 -13.73 -12.06 -2.76
C ALA A 7 -12.28 -12.14 -2.26
N HIS A 8 -11.94 -11.35 -1.23
CA HIS A 8 -10.55 -11.20 -0.74
C HIS A 8 -9.86 -12.51 -0.33
N GLY A 9 -10.64 -13.49 0.15
CA GLY A 9 -10.15 -14.83 0.51
C GLY A 9 -9.72 -15.70 -0.68
N ASN A 10 -9.74 -15.16 -1.90
CA ASN A 10 -9.25 -15.85 -3.09
C ASN A 10 -8.16 -15.01 -3.77
N GLN A 11 -7.04 -15.65 -4.12
CA GLN A 11 -5.80 -15.01 -4.56
C GLN A 11 -5.94 -14.10 -5.80
N PRO A 12 -6.71 -14.46 -6.85
CA PRO A 12 -6.75 -13.69 -8.09
C PRO A 12 -7.12 -12.21 -7.91
N ILE A 13 -7.88 -11.86 -6.87
CA ILE A 13 -8.39 -10.49 -6.68
C ILE A 13 -7.58 -9.66 -5.66
N GLN A 14 -6.61 -10.26 -4.97
CA GLN A 14 -5.92 -9.60 -3.84
C GLN A 14 -5.16 -8.32 -4.26
N HIS A 15 -4.67 -8.25 -5.50
CA HIS A 15 -4.01 -7.05 -6.04
C HIS A 15 -4.98 -5.95 -6.52
N MET A 16 -6.25 -6.28 -6.75
CA MET A 16 -7.20 -5.45 -7.51
C MET A 16 -7.40 -4.05 -6.93
N VAL A 17 -7.44 -3.89 -5.60
CA VAL A 17 -7.64 -2.57 -4.96
C VAL A 17 -6.53 -1.58 -5.29
N TYR A 18 -5.32 -2.08 -5.59
CA TYR A 18 -4.16 -1.25 -5.94
C TYR A 18 -4.24 -0.71 -7.38
N LEU A 19 -5.12 -1.25 -8.22
CA LEU A 19 -5.26 -0.82 -9.62
C LEU A 19 -5.80 0.61 -9.76
N TYR A 20 -6.47 1.16 -8.74
CA TYR A 20 -6.87 2.57 -8.76
C TYR A 20 -5.67 3.54 -8.86
N ASN A 21 -4.48 3.13 -8.41
CA ASN A 21 -3.25 3.91 -8.58
C ASN A 21 -2.85 4.12 -10.04
N TYR A 22 -3.21 3.18 -10.91
CA TYR A 22 -2.94 3.21 -12.35
C TYR A 22 -3.96 4.07 -13.11
N ALA A 23 -5.14 4.27 -12.52
CA ALA A 23 -6.21 5.11 -13.05
C ALA A 23 -6.16 6.57 -12.55
N GLY A 24 -5.13 6.93 -11.76
CA GLY A 24 -5.01 8.27 -11.19
C GLY A 24 -6.03 8.57 -10.08
N GLU A 25 -6.54 7.54 -9.39
CA GLU A 25 -7.45 7.69 -8.25
C GLU A 25 -6.92 6.99 -6.98
N PRO A 26 -5.67 7.25 -6.54
CA PRO A 26 -5.02 6.51 -5.45
C PRO A 26 -5.78 6.58 -4.11
N TRP A 27 -6.61 7.61 -3.89
CA TRP A 27 -7.46 7.69 -2.71
C TRP A 27 -8.50 6.56 -2.62
N LYS A 28 -8.90 5.96 -3.76
CA LYS A 28 -9.77 4.78 -3.75
C LYS A 28 -9.02 3.54 -3.28
N THR A 29 -7.73 3.36 -3.66
CA THR A 29 -6.86 2.33 -3.08
C THR A 29 -6.78 2.50 -1.56
N GLN A 30 -6.46 3.71 -1.10
CA GLN A 30 -6.30 4.02 0.33
C GLN A 30 -7.56 3.68 1.13
N TYR A 31 -8.74 4.00 0.59
CA TYR A 31 -10.00 3.64 1.21
C TYR A 31 -10.19 2.12 1.28
N TRP A 32 -10.11 1.42 0.15
CA TRP A 32 -10.44 0.00 0.09
C TRP A 32 -9.43 -0.89 0.78
N ALA A 33 -8.12 -0.61 0.67
CA ALA A 33 -7.10 -1.38 1.39
C ALA A 33 -7.32 -1.30 2.92
N ARG A 34 -7.69 -0.12 3.44
CA ARG A 34 -8.00 0.05 4.86
C ARG A 34 -9.31 -0.62 5.26
N GLU A 35 -10.33 -0.63 4.41
CA GLU A 35 -11.56 -1.39 4.67
C GLU A 35 -11.29 -2.90 4.73
N VAL A 36 -10.50 -3.43 3.80
CA VAL A 36 -10.12 -4.85 3.76
C VAL A 36 -9.37 -5.25 5.03
N MET A 37 -8.29 -4.52 5.38
CA MET A 37 -7.51 -4.80 6.59
C MET A 37 -8.35 -4.75 7.88
N ASN A 38 -9.31 -3.81 7.97
CA ASN A 38 -10.09 -3.64 9.20
C ASN A 38 -11.27 -4.61 9.33
N LYS A 39 -11.78 -5.16 8.22
CA LYS A 39 -13.00 -5.98 8.23
C LYS A 39 -12.73 -7.47 8.03
N LEU A 40 -11.65 -7.83 7.34
CA LEU A 40 -11.41 -9.19 6.85
C LEU A 40 -10.27 -9.90 7.56
N TYR A 41 -9.67 -9.25 8.55
CA TYR A 41 -8.61 -9.77 9.40
C TYR A 41 -8.95 -9.45 10.85
N THR A 42 -8.98 -10.47 11.70
CA THR A 42 -9.13 -10.31 13.14
C THR A 42 -8.13 -11.19 13.87
N PRO A 43 -7.75 -10.87 15.12
CA PRO A 43 -6.84 -11.70 15.89
C PRO A 43 -7.52 -12.94 16.52
N ALA A 44 -8.79 -13.20 16.19
CA ALA A 44 -9.55 -14.34 16.73
C ALA A 44 -9.21 -15.65 16.00
N PRO A 45 -9.58 -16.83 16.56
CA PRO A 45 -9.36 -18.12 15.90
C PRO A 45 -9.99 -18.25 14.50
N ASP A 46 -11.07 -17.52 14.23
CA ASP A 46 -11.74 -17.39 12.92
C ASP A 46 -11.30 -16.11 12.17
N GLY A 47 -10.03 -15.72 12.36
CA GLY A 47 -9.50 -14.41 12.01
C GLY A 47 -9.41 -14.08 10.52
N TYR A 48 -9.41 -15.09 9.65
CA TYR A 48 -9.29 -14.91 8.21
C TYR A 48 -10.65 -15.03 7.51
N CYS A 49 -10.77 -14.32 6.39
CA CYS A 49 -11.98 -14.32 5.58
C CYS A 49 -12.10 -15.46 4.55
N GLY A 50 -11.15 -16.39 4.57
CA GLY A 50 -10.95 -17.50 3.64
C GLY A 50 -9.70 -18.28 4.05
N ASP A 51 -9.18 -19.11 3.15
CA ASP A 51 -7.97 -19.87 3.42
C ASP A 51 -6.74 -18.95 3.56
N GLU A 52 -5.83 -19.33 4.46
CA GLU A 52 -4.61 -18.57 4.74
C GLU A 52 -3.60 -18.70 3.58
N ASP A 53 -3.63 -19.84 2.90
CA ASP A 53 -2.86 -20.20 1.70
C ASP A 53 -1.35 -19.98 1.84
N ASN A 54 -0.77 -20.72 2.78
CA ASN A 54 0.68 -20.90 2.93
C ASN A 54 1.47 -19.60 3.11
N GLY A 55 0.87 -18.61 3.77
CA GLY A 55 1.46 -17.29 3.99
C GLY A 55 0.98 -16.22 3.01
N GLN A 56 0.29 -16.55 1.92
CA GLN A 56 -0.12 -15.56 0.91
C GLN A 56 -1.07 -14.51 1.49
N THR A 57 -2.14 -14.94 2.14
CA THR A 57 -3.16 -14.03 2.70
C THR A 57 -2.58 -13.26 3.90
N SER A 58 -1.71 -13.88 4.70
CA SER A 58 -0.99 -13.19 5.79
C SER A 58 0.01 -12.14 5.27
N ALA A 59 0.79 -12.47 4.24
CA ALA A 59 1.76 -11.56 3.64
C ALA A 59 1.06 -10.35 2.99
N TRP A 60 -0.13 -10.55 2.41
CA TRP A 60 -0.96 -9.44 1.92
C TRP A 60 -1.23 -8.43 3.03
N TYR A 61 -1.61 -8.89 4.24
CA TYR A 61 -1.84 -8.01 5.37
C TYR A 61 -0.56 -7.27 5.79
N VAL A 62 0.57 -7.97 5.89
CA VAL A 62 1.86 -7.38 6.28
C VAL A 62 2.26 -6.25 5.33
N PHE A 63 2.25 -6.49 4.01
CA PHE A 63 2.57 -5.46 3.01
C PHE A 63 1.56 -4.31 3.06
N SER A 64 0.27 -4.62 3.05
CA SER A 64 -0.79 -3.61 3.07
C SER A 64 -0.73 -2.73 4.31
N ALA A 65 -0.38 -3.30 5.46
CA ALA A 65 -0.21 -2.58 6.72
C ALA A 65 1.02 -1.67 6.71
N MET A 66 2.11 -2.06 6.03
CA MET A 66 3.24 -1.16 5.74
C MET A 66 2.84 0.00 4.82
N GLY A 67 1.79 -0.18 4.02
CA GLY A 67 1.23 0.87 3.17
C GLY A 67 1.64 0.75 1.70
N PHE A 68 2.15 -0.40 1.25
CA PHE A 68 2.46 -0.67 -0.16
C PHE A 68 2.41 -2.17 -0.49
N TYR A 69 2.21 -2.54 -1.75
CA TYR A 69 2.05 -3.94 -2.17
C TYR A 69 2.71 -4.23 -3.53
N PRO A 70 3.40 -5.38 -3.71
CA PRO A 70 4.02 -5.75 -4.98
C PRO A 70 2.96 -6.31 -5.95
N VAL A 71 2.31 -5.43 -6.74
CA VAL A 71 1.26 -5.83 -7.70
C VAL A 71 1.79 -6.71 -8.83
N CYS A 72 3.02 -6.45 -9.30
CA CYS A 72 3.63 -7.16 -10.41
C CYS A 72 5.04 -7.64 -10.01
N PRO A 73 5.15 -8.75 -9.26
CA PRO A 73 6.44 -9.37 -9.00
C PRO A 73 7.20 -9.62 -10.31
N GLY A 74 8.46 -9.18 -10.37
CA GLY A 74 9.25 -9.09 -11.61
C GLY A 74 9.55 -7.64 -12.02
N SER A 75 8.75 -6.67 -11.58
CA SER A 75 9.15 -5.26 -11.58
C SER A 75 9.98 -4.90 -10.33
N ASP A 76 10.50 -3.67 -10.28
CA ASP A 76 11.14 -3.11 -9.10
C ASP A 76 10.20 -2.24 -8.25
N GLU A 77 8.87 -2.33 -8.42
CA GLU A 77 7.91 -1.38 -7.84
C GLU A 77 6.97 -1.99 -6.79
N TYR A 78 6.77 -1.26 -5.69
CA TYR A 78 5.72 -1.51 -4.69
C TYR A 78 4.66 -0.42 -4.75
N ILE A 79 3.42 -0.79 -5.03
CA ILE A 79 2.33 0.15 -5.27
C ILE A 79 1.77 0.66 -3.96
N LEU A 80 1.63 1.98 -3.83
CA LEU A 80 1.18 2.62 -2.61
C LEU A 80 -0.28 2.27 -2.28
N GLY A 81 -0.51 1.97 -1.01
CA GLY A 81 -1.81 1.86 -0.37
C GLY A 81 -1.96 2.94 0.69
N SER A 82 -2.28 2.53 1.92
CA SER A 82 -2.33 3.42 3.09
C SER A 82 -1.82 2.66 4.32
N PRO A 83 -0.82 3.19 5.05
CA PRO A 83 -0.27 2.52 6.22
C PRO A 83 -1.34 2.30 7.30
N LEU A 84 -1.16 1.26 8.12
CA LEU A 84 -2.07 0.94 9.23
C LEU A 84 -1.58 1.50 10.58
N PHE A 85 -0.26 1.61 10.78
CA PHE A 85 0.35 2.00 12.04
C PHE A 85 1.02 3.37 11.96
N GLU A 86 1.06 4.11 13.07
CA GLU A 86 1.73 5.41 13.14
C GLU A 86 3.24 5.33 12.90
N LYS A 87 3.86 4.19 13.25
CA LYS A 87 5.29 3.97 13.04
C LYS A 87 5.59 2.51 12.77
N ILE A 88 6.38 2.25 11.74
CA ILE A 88 6.89 0.92 11.39
C ILE A 88 8.40 1.05 11.17
N THR A 89 9.14 0.06 11.63
CA THR A 89 10.58 -0.08 11.35
C THR A 89 10.84 -1.48 10.87
N VAL A 90 11.34 -1.61 9.63
CA VAL A 90 11.77 -2.87 9.05
C VAL A 90 13.29 -2.92 9.08
N HIS A 91 13.83 -3.99 9.66
CA HIS A 91 15.26 -4.28 9.68
C HIS A 91 15.59 -5.15 8.47
N LEU A 92 16.43 -4.64 7.58
CA LEU A 92 16.80 -5.33 6.35
C LEU A 92 18.03 -6.22 6.59
N GLU A 93 18.18 -7.28 5.79
CA GLU A 93 19.30 -8.22 5.91
C GLU A 93 20.66 -7.55 5.72
N ASN A 94 20.73 -6.47 4.93
CA ASN A 94 21.94 -5.68 4.72
C ASN A 94 22.28 -4.73 5.90
N GLY A 95 21.60 -4.86 7.03
CA GLY A 95 21.79 -4.05 8.24
C GLY A 95 21.15 -2.66 8.19
N ARG A 96 20.55 -2.27 7.05
CA ARG A 96 19.85 -0.98 6.90
C ARG A 96 18.43 -1.07 7.46
N LYS A 97 17.78 0.09 7.55
CA LYS A 97 16.42 0.20 8.09
C LYS A 97 15.52 0.94 7.10
N LEU A 98 14.30 0.44 6.96
CA LEU A 98 13.18 1.18 6.40
C LEU A 98 12.34 1.72 7.56
N LEU A 99 12.19 3.03 7.62
CA LEU A 99 11.40 3.75 8.62
C LEU A 99 10.15 4.31 7.95
N ILE A 100 8.97 3.93 8.41
CA ILE A 100 7.70 4.47 7.92
C ILE A 100 7.03 5.20 9.08
N ASN A 101 6.90 6.52 8.96
CA ASN A 101 6.26 7.37 9.96
C ASN A 101 4.97 7.95 9.38
N SER A 102 3.84 7.70 10.04
CA SER A 102 2.54 8.26 9.70
C SER A 102 1.82 8.77 10.96
N PRO A 103 2.35 9.81 11.63
CA PRO A 103 1.77 10.30 12.87
C PRO A 103 0.31 10.75 12.67
N GLY A 104 -0.56 10.44 13.62
CA GLY A 104 -1.99 10.72 13.53
C GLY A 104 -2.74 9.76 12.61
N ASN A 105 -2.15 8.62 12.24
CA ASN A 105 -2.84 7.54 11.53
C ASN A 105 -3.88 6.89 12.45
N SER A 106 -5.10 6.76 11.95
CA SER A 106 -6.20 6.16 12.68
C SER A 106 -7.23 5.55 11.72
N LYS A 107 -8.36 5.08 12.26
CA LYS A 107 -9.48 4.60 11.45
C LYS A 107 -10.14 5.73 10.63
N SER A 108 -10.14 6.96 11.14
CA SER A 108 -10.75 8.13 10.49
C SER A 108 -9.77 8.86 9.55
N THR A 109 -8.47 8.81 9.81
CA THR A 109 -7.42 9.50 9.04
C THR A 109 -6.66 8.53 8.13
N ARG A 110 -7.34 8.03 7.10
CA ARG A 110 -6.81 6.97 6.22
C ARG A 110 -6.16 7.46 4.93
N TYR A 111 -6.34 8.72 4.57
CA TYR A 111 -5.89 9.24 3.28
C TYR A 111 -4.51 9.84 3.39
N ILE A 112 -3.72 9.69 2.34
CA ILE A 112 -2.39 10.29 2.24
C ILE A 112 -2.53 11.69 1.65
N SER A 113 -2.26 12.72 2.46
CA SER A 113 -2.29 14.12 1.99
C SER A 113 -0.95 14.58 1.43
N ASP A 114 0.17 14.16 2.05
CA ASP A 114 1.55 14.38 1.61
C ASP A 114 2.35 13.10 1.85
N PHE A 115 3.35 12.87 1.00
CA PHE A 115 4.22 11.71 1.09
C PHE A 115 5.64 12.14 0.77
N ARG A 116 6.57 11.81 1.66
CA ARG A 116 7.99 12.14 1.52
C ARG A 116 8.84 10.89 1.58
N LEU A 117 9.77 10.79 0.65
CA LEU A 117 10.79 9.75 0.62
C LEU A 117 12.15 10.41 0.85
N ASN A 118 12.84 10.02 1.93
CA ASN A 118 14.12 10.58 2.36
C ASN A 118 14.09 12.11 2.45
N GLY A 119 13.02 12.65 3.04
CA GLY A 119 12.81 14.08 3.25
C GLY A 119 12.33 14.88 2.05
N LYS A 120 12.28 14.27 0.84
CA LYS A 120 11.84 14.93 -0.39
C LYS A 120 10.38 14.62 -0.69
N THR A 121 9.62 15.62 -1.13
CA THR A 121 8.24 15.43 -1.62
C THR A 121 8.23 14.41 -2.75
N TYR A 122 7.32 13.45 -2.66
CA TYR A 122 7.27 12.31 -3.57
C TYR A 122 5.80 11.99 -3.94
N THR A 123 5.47 12.24 -5.20
CA THR A 123 4.09 12.23 -5.70
C THR A 123 3.67 10.91 -6.35
N LYS A 124 4.63 10.03 -6.67
CA LYS A 124 4.36 8.78 -7.37
C LYS A 124 3.50 7.85 -6.50
N ASN A 125 2.78 6.95 -7.18
CA ASN A 125 1.91 5.95 -6.57
C ASN A 125 2.62 4.60 -6.34
N TYR A 126 3.95 4.59 -6.37
CA TYR A 126 4.77 3.42 -6.07
C TYR A 126 6.07 3.87 -5.40
N VAL A 127 6.78 2.96 -4.75
CA VAL A 127 8.18 3.12 -4.32
C VAL A 127 9.03 2.03 -4.96
N LYS A 128 10.32 2.31 -5.22
CA LYS A 128 11.20 1.32 -5.87
C LYS A 128 11.92 0.45 -4.86
N HIS A 129 12.17 -0.80 -5.22
CA HIS A 129 12.91 -1.75 -4.40
C HIS A 129 14.28 -1.23 -4.01
N GLN A 130 15.02 -0.66 -4.96
CA GLN A 130 16.35 -0.09 -4.70
C GLN A 130 16.30 1.03 -3.65
N ASP A 131 15.31 1.93 -3.73
CA ASP A 131 15.13 3.01 -2.74
C ASP A 131 14.94 2.44 -1.33
N LEU A 132 14.16 1.36 -1.20
CA LEU A 132 13.91 0.70 0.09
C LEU A 132 15.17 -0.01 0.61
N MET A 133 15.88 -0.72 -0.27
CA MET A 133 17.06 -1.51 0.07
C MET A 133 18.26 -0.65 0.48
N GLU A 134 18.34 0.59 0.01
CA GLU A 134 19.34 1.58 0.45
C GLU A 134 19.07 2.14 1.86
N GLY A 135 18.00 1.69 2.50
CA GLY A 135 17.49 2.26 3.75
C GLY A 135 16.74 3.55 3.46
N ALA A 136 15.44 3.54 3.72
CA ALA A 136 14.57 4.67 3.42
C ALA A 136 13.85 5.18 4.66
N ARG A 137 13.56 6.48 4.63
CA ARG A 137 12.62 7.13 5.54
C ARG A 137 11.42 7.60 4.73
N ILE A 138 10.27 7.02 5.01
CA ILE A 138 8.97 7.39 4.47
C ILE A 138 8.23 8.18 5.55
N ASP A 139 7.93 9.44 5.28
CA ASP A 139 7.07 10.26 6.15
C ASP A 139 5.76 10.55 5.42
N VAL A 140 4.65 10.14 6.02
CA VAL A 140 3.29 10.23 5.46
C VAL A 140 2.46 11.17 6.30
N LYS A 141 1.89 12.21 5.68
CA LYS A 141 0.92 13.08 6.33
C LYS A 141 -0.49 12.52 6.11
N MET A 142 -1.06 11.93 7.15
CA MET A 142 -2.41 11.37 7.11
C MET A 142 -3.50 12.45 7.12
N SER A 143 -4.68 12.11 6.60
CA SER A 143 -5.84 12.99 6.46
C SER A 143 -7.14 12.21 6.52
N ASP A 144 -8.20 12.83 7.03
CA ASP A 144 -9.58 12.31 7.03
C ASP A 144 -10.29 12.51 5.68
N LYS A 145 -9.74 13.38 4.83
CA LYS A 145 -10.23 13.67 3.48
C LYS A 145 -9.21 13.30 2.41
N PRO A 146 -9.65 12.83 1.24
CA PRO A 146 -8.75 12.48 0.15
C PRO A 146 -8.09 13.73 -0.46
N ASN A 147 -6.78 13.67 -0.70
CA ASN A 147 -6.11 14.65 -1.55
C ASN A 147 -6.29 14.22 -3.03
N ARG A 148 -7.22 14.88 -3.73
CA ARG A 148 -7.56 14.56 -5.12
C ARG A 148 -6.58 15.10 -6.17
N THR A 149 -5.53 15.81 -5.75
CA THR A 149 -4.50 16.35 -6.67
C THR A 149 -3.17 15.60 -6.59
N ARG A 150 -2.99 14.68 -5.63
CA ARG A 150 -1.79 13.85 -5.51
C ARG A 150 -1.91 12.57 -6.33
N GLY A 151 -0.86 12.23 -7.09
CA GLY A 151 -0.75 10.93 -7.75
C GLY A 151 -1.66 10.77 -8.97
N ILE A 152 -1.97 11.87 -9.65
CA ILE A 152 -2.89 11.90 -10.79
C ILE A 152 -2.19 12.12 -12.13
N ARG A 153 -0.90 12.48 -12.11
CA ARG A 153 -0.14 12.72 -13.35
C ARG A 153 0.31 11.39 -13.92
N LYS A 154 0.42 11.29 -15.24
CA LYS A 154 0.92 10.07 -15.90
C LYS A 154 2.30 9.63 -15.39
N SER A 155 3.17 10.57 -15.03
CA SER A 155 4.48 10.29 -14.44
C SER A 155 4.44 9.80 -12.98
N ASP A 156 3.29 9.88 -12.33
CA ASP A 156 3.05 9.33 -10.99
C ASP A 156 2.53 7.88 -11.05
N PHE A 157 2.13 7.39 -12.24
CA PHE A 157 1.57 6.04 -12.40
C PHE A 157 2.65 4.97 -12.35
N PRO A 158 2.32 3.76 -11.83
CA PRO A 158 3.27 2.67 -11.81
C PRO A 158 3.54 2.08 -13.19
N TYR A 159 4.54 1.20 -13.26
CA TYR A 159 4.95 0.45 -14.45
C TYR A 159 3.76 -0.24 -15.14
N SER A 160 3.75 -0.18 -16.47
CA SER A 160 2.89 -1.00 -17.31
C SER A 160 3.63 -1.28 -18.59
N PHE A 161 3.62 -2.53 -19.06
CA PHE A 161 4.38 -2.96 -20.23
C PHE A 161 4.15 -2.08 -21.47
N SER A 162 2.89 -1.68 -21.72
CA SER A 162 2.54 -0.81 -22.87
C SER A 162 3.14 0.60 -22.83
N ASN A 163 3.77 1.02 -21.74
CA ASN A 163 4.44 2.31 -21.59
C ASN A 163 5.97 2.20 -21.68
N GLU A 164 6.55 1.01 -21.70
CA GLU A 164 8.01 0.79 -21.63
C GLU A 164 8.73 1.20 -22.92
N ASN A 165 8.05 1.11 -24.07
CA ASN A 165 8.60 1.39 -25.40
C ASN A 165 7.99 2.64 -26.06
N LYS A 166 7.57 3.63 -25.26
CA LYS A 166 7.00 4.90 -25.76
C LYS A 166 7.95 6.06 -25.60
#